data_AF-A0AAD9RA57-F1
#
_entry.id   AF-A0AAD9RA57-F1
#
_cell.length_a   1.000
_cell.length_b   1.000
_cell.length_c   1.000
_cell.angle_alpha   90.00
_cell.angle_beta   90.00
_cell.angle_gamma   90.00
#
_symmetry.space_group_name_H-M   'P 1'
#
loop_
_entity.id
_entity.type
_entity.pdbx_description
1 polymer ?
#
loop_
_entity_poly.entity_id
_entity_poly.type
_entity_poly.pdbx_seq_one_letter_code
_entity_poly.pdbx_strand_id
1 'polypeptide(L)'
;MLVKSLSGNTFWILPHDARARRLFATSGGLKKVQEIQAEPGSTLMEYIMLINCCFPEEIIRYYSPGYPETLLEAVEQYQPKCPSLLSLDRKTTDLTDSSLSISAYEEQN
;
A
#
# COMPACT_ATOMS: atom_id res chain seq x y z
N MET A 1 24.44 -15.68 4.62
CA MET A 1 24.61 -16.42 3.36
C MET A 1 23.70 -15.84 2.26
N LEU A 2 23.71 -14.52 2.01
CA LEU A 2 22.78 -13.86 1.06
C LEU A 2 23.47 -12.89 0.07
N VAL A 3 24.77 -12.64 0.23
CA VAL A 3 25.52 -11.71 -0.65
C VAL A 3 26.11 -12.40 -1.88
N LYS A 4 25.93 -13.72 -2.00
CA LYS A 4 26.66 -14.58 -2.95
C LYS A 4 25.94 -14.83 -4.30
N SER A 5 24.73 -14.29 -4.51
CA SER A 5 23.96 -14.54 -5.74
C SER A 5 23.78 -13.33 -6.65
N LEU A 6 24.49 -12.22 -6.41
CA LEU A 6 24.70 -11.19 -7.43
C LEU A 6 25.80 -11.65 -8.40
N SER A 7 25.69 -12.85 -8.95
CA SER A 7 26.48 -13.23 -10.11
C SER A 7 26.00 -12.37 -11.29
N GLY A 8 26.91 -11.90 -12.14
CA GLY A 8 26.68 -10.91 -13.20
C GLY A 8 25.53 -11.18 -14.19
N ASN A 9 24.83 -12.31 -14.03
CA ASN A 9 23.62 -12.68 -14.74
C ASN A 9 22.34 -11.98 -14.22
N THR A 10 22.38 -11.17 -13.16
CA THR A 10 21.20 -10.42 -12.70
C THR A 10 20.92 -9.16 -13.52
N PHE A 11 21.95 -8.55 -14.10
CA PHE A 11 21.80 -7.29 -14.82
C PHE A 11 21.06 -7.44 -16.16
N TRP A 12 21.30 -8.52 -16.88
CA TRP A 12 20.62 -8.79 -18.16
C TRP A 12 19.24 -9.44 -18.01
N ILE A 13 18.95 -10.11 -16.89
CA ILE A 13 17.67 -10.82 -16.70
C ILE A 13 16.55 -9.89 -16.23
N LEU A 14 16.85 -8.84 -15.46
CA LEU A 14 15.85 -7.94 -14.88
C LEU A 14 15.00 -7.20 -15.93
N PRO A 15 15.55 -6.68 -17.05
CA PRO A 15 14.74 -6.05 -18.08
C PRO A 15 13.73 -7.00 -18.72
N HIS A 16 14.07 -8.29 -18.85
CA HIS A 16 13.29 -9.25 -19.64
C HIS A 16 12.41 -10.21 -18.83
N ASP A 17 12.69 -10.44 -17.55
CA ASP A 17 11.94 -11.41 -16.71
C ASP A 17 11.26 -10.72 -15.50
N ALA A 18 9.93 -10.65 -15.54
CA ALA A 18 9.12 -10.10 -14.45
C ALA A 18 9.22 -10.89 -13.14
N ARG A 19 9.43 -12.22 -13.19
CA ARG A 19 9.60 -13.05 -11.99
C ARG A 19 10.95 -12.78 -11.34
N ALA A 20 11.99 -12.59 -12.14
CA ALA A 20 13.31 -12.21 -11.65
C ALA A 20 13.25 -10.85 -10.95
N ARG A 21 12.54 -9.86 -11.53
CA ARG A 21 12.30 -8.56 -10.87
C ARG A 21 11.58 -8.71 -9.54
N ARG A 22 10.49 -9.47 -9.50
CA ARG A 22 9.75 -9.73 -8.26
C ARG A 22 10.65 -10.37 -7.21
N LEU A 23 11.40 -11.41 -7.57
CA LEU A 23 12.31 -12.10 -6.66
C LEU A 23 13.40 -11.17 -6.13
N PHE A 24 13.97 -10.32 -6.98
CA PHE A 24 14.99 -9.34 -6.60
C PHE A 24 14.46 -8.31 -5.60
N ALA A 25 13.25 -7.79 -5.83
CA ALA A 25 12.59 -6.87 -4.90
C ALA A 25 12.29 -7.54 -3.55
N THR A 26 11.63 -8.72 -3.57
CA THR A 26 11.20 -9.40 -2.33
C THR A 26 12.36 -9.99 -1.52
N SER A 27 13.50 -10.31 -2.15
CA SER A 27 14.71 -10.76 -1.45
C SER A 27 15.47 -9.61 -0.76
N GLY A 28 15.05 -8.36 -0.97
CA GLY A 28 15.70 -7.17 -0.41
C GLY A 28 16.87 -6.65 -1.24
N GLY A 29 17.08 -7.16 -2.46
CA GLY A 29 18.09 -6.65 -3.39
C GLY A 29 17.80 -5.21 -3.79
N LEU A 30 16.55 -4.91 -4.15
CA LEU A 30 16.15 -3.55 -4.52
C LEU A 30 16.29 -2.57 -3.34
N LYS A 31 15.97 -3.01 -2.11
CA LYS A 31 16.18 -2.22 -0.90
C LYS A 31 17.66 -1.84 -0.72
N LYS A 32 18.57 -2.81 -0.86
CA LYS A 32 20.02 -2.54 -0.80
C LYS A 32 20.43 -1.50 -1.84
N VAL A 33 19.91 -1.60 -3.06
CA VAL A 33 20.23 -0.64 -4.12
C VAL A 33 19.81 0.78 -3.75
N GLN A 34 18.64 0.97 -3.12
CA GLN A 34 18.21 2.30 -2.67
C GLN A 34 19.02 2.83 -1.48
N GLU A 35 19.64 1.96 -0.68
CA GLU A 35 20.48 2.35 0.47
C GLU A 35 21.92 2.73 0.06
N ILE A 36 22.34 2.44 -1.17
CA ILE A 36 23.70 2.76 -1.65
C ILE A 36 23.81 4.27 -1.91
N GLN A 37 24.77 4.90 -1.25
CA GLN A 37 25.19 6.26 -1.56
C GLN A 37 26.24 6.22 -2.65
N ALA A 38 25.91 6.77 -3.82
CA ALA A 38 26.83 6.87 -4.96
C ALA A 38 27.16 8.34 -5.25
N GLU A 39 28.42 8.61 -5.60
CA GLU A 39 28.82 9.94 -6.02
C GLU A 39 28.12 10.31 -7.34
N PRO A 40 27.59 11.55 -7.47
CA PRO A 40 27.00 12.01 -8.72
C PRO A 40 27.99 11.90 -9.89
N GLY A 41 27.54 11.30 -11.00
CA GLY A 41 28.39 11.07 -12.18
C GLY A 41 29.33 9.87 -12.09
N SER A 42 29.29 9.11 -10.98
CA SER A 42 30.02 7.85 -10.90
C SER A 42 29.36 6.74 -11.73
N THR A 43 30.16 5.79 -12.19
CA THR A 43 29.66 4.55 -12.84
C THR A 43 28.71 3.77 -11.93
N LEU A 44 28.91 3.84 -10.61
CA LEU A 44 28.01 3.23 -9.64
C LEU A 44 26.61 3.83 -9.69
N MET A 45 26.50 5.16 -9.80
CA MET A 45 25.22 5.85 -9.96
C MET A 45 24.52 5.41 -11.26
N GLU A 46 25.25 5.29 -12.36
CA GLU A 46 24.72 4.79 -13.63
C GLU A 46 24.15 3.36 -13.49
N TYR A 47 24.86 2.47 -12.79
CA TYR A 47 24.35 1.11 -12.53
C TYR A 47 23.08 1.12 -11.67
N ILE A 48 23.02 1.96 -10.63
CA ILE A 48 21.83 2.13 -9.80
C ILE A 48 20.65 2.61 -10.65
N MET A 49 20.88 3.60 -11.52
CA MET A 49 19.86 4.12 -12.44
C MET A 49 19.33 3.03 -13.39
N LEU A 50 20.23 2.23 -13.99
CA LEU A 50 19.84 1.14 -14.89
C LEU A 50 19.02 0.06 -14.19
N ILE A 51 19.37 -0.29 -12.96
CA ILE A 51 18.57 -1.21 -12.13
C ILE A 51 17.21 -0.60 -11.85
N ASN A 52 17.15 0.68 -11.46
CA ASN A 52 15.91 1.39 -11.17
C ASN A 52 14.98 1.44 -12.39
N CYS A 53 15.50 1.64 -13.61
CA CYS A 53 14.70 1.61 -14.86
C CYS A 53 13.97 0.28 -15.12
N CYS A 54 14.34 -0.80 -14.44
CA CYS A 54 13.63 -2.07 -14.55
C CYS A 54 12.34 -2.12 -13.71
N PHE A 55 12.11 -1.16 -12.82
CA PHE A 55 11.00 -1.17 -11.86
C PHE A 55 10.06 0.04 -12.05
N PRO A 56 8.75 -0.12 -11.79
CA PRO A 56 7.85 1.02 -11.70
C PRO A 56 8.28 2.01 -10.62
N GLU A 57 8.03 3.30 -10.84
CA GLU A 57 8.40 4.37 -9.90
C GLU A 57 7.85 4.14 -8.49
N GLU A 58 6.60 3.68 -8.39
CA GLU A 58 5.96 3.37 -7.09
C GLU A 58 6.73 2.30 -6.32
N ILE A 59 7.27 1.29 -7.02
CA ILE A 59 8.07 0.23 -6.40
C ILE A 59 9.42 0.79 -5.92
N ILE A 60 10.07 1.64 -6.71
CA ILE A 60 11.33 2.30 -6.31
C ILE A 60 11.08 3.16 -5.06
N ARG A 61 10.01 3.95 -5.08
CA ARG A 61 9.62 4.83 -3.98
C ARG A 61 9.31 4.05 -2.71
N TYR A 62 8.60 2.93 -2.83
CA TYR A 62 8.32 2.02 -1.70
C TYR A 62 9.59 1.55 -0.98
N TYR A 63 10.69 1.30 -1.72
CA TYR A 63 11.97 0.89 -1.15
C TYR A 63 12.94 2.04 -0.84
N SER A 64 12.57 3.28 -1.18
CA SER A 64 13.40 4.45 -0.93
C SER A 64 13.48 4.76 0.57
N PRO A 65 14.66 5.11 1.11
CA PRO A 65 14.78 5.52 2.51
C PRO A 65 13.84 6.69 2.84
N GLY A 66 13.14 6.61 3.98
CA GLY A 66 12.26 7.69 4.45
C GLY A 66 10.83 7.68 3.88
N TYR A 67 10.54 6.83 2.88
CA TYR A 67 9.20 6.78 2.29
C TYR A 67 8.11 6.24 3.25
N PRO A 68 8.36 5.21 4.09
CA PRO A 68 7.39 4.78 5.09
C PRO A 68 6.92 5.92 6.01
N GLU A 69 7.82 6.82 6.40
CA GLU A 69 7.51 7.98 7.22
C GLU A 69 6.58 8.95 6.49
N THR A 70 6.84 9.22 5.20
CA THR A 70 5.93 10.04 4.36
C THR A 70 4.52 9.42 4.25
N LEU A 71 4.42 8.10 4.20
CA LEU A 71 3.11 7.42 4.22
C LEU A 71 2.39 7.62 5.56
N LEU A 72 3.12 7.59 6.68
CA LEU A 72 2.54 7.83 8.00
C LEU A 72 2.06 9.29 8.15
N GLU A 73 2.84 10.26 7.67
CA GLU A 73 2.41 11.67 7.63
C GLU A 73 1.12 11.84 6.82
N ALA A 74 0.99 11.13 5.70
CA ALA A 74 -0.24 11.16 4.89
C ALA A 74 -1.44 10.56 5.64
N VAL A 75 -1.23 9.54 6.49
CA VAL A 75 -2.27 8.98 7.35
C VAL A 75 -2.72 10.00 8.41
N GLU A 76 -1.78 10.72 9.03
CA GLU A 76 -2.10 11.75 10.02
C GLU A 76 -2.92 12.91 9.44
N GLN A 77 -2.70 13.25 8.18
CA GLN A 77 -3.41 14.32 7.47
C GLN A 77 -4.74 13.86 6.85
N TYR A 78 -5.00 12.55 6.80
CA TYR A 78 -6.16 12.01 6.12
C TYR A 78 -7.45 12.27 6.91
N GLN A 79 -8.42 12.93 6.29
CA GLN A 79 -9.79 13.10 6.82
C GLN A 79 -10.72 12.07 6.16
N PRO A 80 -11.19 11.05 6.90
CA PRO A 80 -12.11 10.05 6.35
C PRO A 80 -13.43 10.68 5.90
N LYS A 81 -13.85 10.35 4.67
CA LYS A 81 -15.14 10.80 4.12
C LYS A 81 -16.30 9.86 4.45
N CYS A 82 -16.04 8.74 5.13
CA CYS A 82 -17.10 7.84 5.55
C CYS A 82 -17.85 8.46 6.74
N PRO A 83 -19.20 8.55 6.69
CA PRO A 83 -19.98 8.79 7.88
C PRO A 83 -19.65 7.66 8.86
N SER A 84 -19.28 8.00 10.09
CA SER A 84 -19.16 6.99 11.13
C SER A 84 -20.52 6.28 11.23
N LEU A 85 -20.59 4.98 10.95
CA LEU A 85 -21.80 4.17 11.16
C LEU A 85 -22.31 4.27 12.62
N LEU A 86 -21.42 4.67 13.53
CA LEU A 86 -21.70 4.95 14.94
C LEU A 86 -22.37 6.30 15.20
N SER A 87 -22.48 7.19 14.20
CA SER A 87 -23.18 8.47 14.33
C SER A 87 -24.67 8.40 13.94
N LEU A 88 -25.15 7.23 13.52
CA LEU A 88 -26.55 7.02 13.11
C LEU A 88 -27.51 6.71 14.28
N ASP A 89 -27.09 6.88 15.54
CA ASP A 89 -27.96 6.79 16.71
C ASP A 89 -28.15 8.18 17.33
N ARG A 90 -29.14 8.95 16.85
CA ARG A 90 -29.84 10.04 17.58
C ARG A 90 -30.74 10.88 16.67
N LYS A 91 -31.78 10.31 16.07
CA LYS A 91 -32.99 11.11 15.73
C LYS A 91 -34.27 10.31 15.47
N THR A 92 -34.68 9.45 16.40
CA THR A 92 -36.08 8.97 16.46
C THR A 92 -36.49 8.69 17.91
N THR A 93 -36.34 9.70 18.76
CA THR A 93 -37.14 9.82 19.99
C THR A 93 -37.79 11.19 19.88
N ASP A 94 -39.07 11.19 19.51
CA ASP A 94 -40.11 12.14 19.94
C ASP A 94 -41.28 12.08 18.96
N LEU A 95 -42.05 10.98 19.02
CA LEU A 95 -43.51 11.02 18.93
C LEU A 95 -44.01 9.86 19.78
N THR A 96 -44.28 10.18 21.04
CA THR A 96 -45.15 9.40 21.91
C THR A 96 -46.54 9.24 21.30
N ASP A 97 -47.15 8.13 21.68
CA ASP A 97 -48.60 7.94 21.80
C ASP A 97 -49.32 7.26 20.63
N SER A 98 -49.36 5.93 20.69
CA SER A 98 -50.64 5.24 20.89
C SER A 98 -50.37 3.75 21.06
N SER A 99 -50.41 3.31 22.31
CA SER A 99 -50.83 1.96 22.65
C SER A 99 -52.11 1.63 21.88
N LEU A 100 -52.18 0.48 21.22
CA LEU A 100 -53.38 -0.37 21.20
C LEU A 100 -53.00 -1.72 20.60
N SER A 101 -52.77 -2.66 21.51
CA SER A 101 -52.90 -4.09 21.26
C SER A 101 -54.34 -4.40 20.81
N ILE A 102 -54.51 -4.92 19.61
CA ILE A 102 -55.65 -5.80 19.28
C ILE A 102 -55.10 -7.04 18.60
N SER A 103 -55.12 -8.11 19.38
CA SER A 103 -55.01 -9.50 18.99
C SER A 103 -56.06 -9.89 17.95
N ALA A 104 -55.68 -10.84 17.10
CA ALA A 104 -56.50 -11.56 16.13
C ALA A 104 -57.93 -11.88 16.56
N TYR A 105 -58.91 -11.66 15.66
CA TYR A 105 -60.14 -12.45 15.39
C TYR A 105 -60.69 -12.00 14.01
N GLU A 106 -60.65 -12.86 12.99
CA GLU A 106 -61.78 -13.58 12.30
C GLU A 106 -62.46 -12.76 11.17
N GLU A 107 -62.40 -13.17 9.89
CA GLU A 107 -63.09 -14.27 9.20
C GLU A 107 -64.55 -13.92 8.79
N GLN A 108 -64.76 -13.50 7.53
CA GLN A 108 -65.93 -13.78 6.69
C GLN A 108 -65.85 -13.04 5.33
N ASN A 109 -65.71 -13.81 4.25
CA ASN A 109 -66.43 -13.55 3.00
C ASN A 109 -66.68 -14.87 2.28
#